data_AF-A0A0D9QMH6-F1
#
_entry.id   AF-A0A0D9QMH6-F1
#
_cell.length_a   1.000
_cell.length_b   1.000
_cell.length_c   1.000
_cell.angle_alpha   90.00
_cell.angle_beta   90.00
_cell.angle_gamma   90.00
#
_symmetry.space_group_name_H-M   'P 1'
#
loop_
_entity.id
_entity.type
_entity.pdbx_description
1 polymer ?
#
loop_
_entity_poly.entity_id
_entity_poly.type
_entity_poly.pdbx_seq_one_letter_code
_entity_poly.pdbx_strand_id
1 'polypeptide(L)'
;MVLLSNAAFIEELSKLCGEEDEKKKTSIWITMKKVKRSAVKNVIPKKENSEKKSKRTNKDDNKSNKKFVCLVRATDGKKKKISTHVYDNAVNFSQELSNIMRS
;
A
#
# COMPACT_ATOMS: atom_id res chain seq x y z
N MET A 1 -10.45 -11.19 4.63
CA MET A 1 -9.55 -10.22 3.97
C MET A 1 -8.94 -9.38 5.07
N VAL A 2 -7.61 -9.29 5.13
CA VAL A 2 -6.88 -8.63 6.23
C VAL A 2 -6.19 -7.37 5.70
N LEU A 3 -6.32 -6.27 6.43
CA LEU A 3 -5.57 -5.03 6.16
C LEU A 3 -4.30 -5.03 7.01
N LEU A 4 -3.14 -4.94 6.37
CA LEU A 4 -1.82 -5.02 6.98
C LEU A 4 -1.06 -3.70 6.83
N SER A 5 0.03 -3.56 7.58
CA SER A 5 1.06 -2.55 7.30
C SER A 5 1.81 -2.92 6.01
N ASN A 6 2.51 -1.96 5.41
CA ASN A 6 3.26 -2.22 4.17
C ASN A 6 4.30 -3.33 4.33
N ALA A 7 5.08 -3.31 5.42
CA ALA A 7 6.09 -4.33 5.70
C ALA A 7 5.45 -5.72 5.88
N ALA A 8 4.42 -5.83 6.71
CA ALA A 8 3.73 -7.10 6.93
C ALA A 8 3.03 -7.62 5.66
N PHE A 9 2.54 -6.73 4.80
CA PHE A 9 1.99 -7.12 3.49
C PHE A 9 3.07 -7.74 2.59
N ILE A 10 4.27 -7.16 2.54
CA ILE A 10 5.38 -7.65 1.72
C ILE A 10 5.86 -9.02 2.24
N GLU A 11 6.00 -9.19 3.55
CA GLU A 11 6.33 -10.49 4.15
C GLU A 11 5.28 -11.56 3.84
N GLU A 12 3.99 -11.25 4.02
CA GLU A 12 2.92 -12.20 3.74
C GLU A 12 2.76 -12.51 2.25
N LEU A 13 3.04 -11.54 1.37
CA LEU A 13 3.07 -11.75 -0.07
C LEU A 13 4.25 -12.64 -0.48
N SER A 14 5.43 -12.43 0.10
CA SER A 14 6.60 -13.27 -0.14
C SER A 14 6.32 -14.72 0.25
N LYS A 15 5.69 -14.96 1.41
CA LYS A 15 5.22 -16.31 1.79
C LYS A 15 4.21 -16.87 0.80
N LEU A 16 3.27 -16.05 0.32
CA LEU A 16 2.23 -16.48 -0.63
C LEU A 16 2.83 -16.89 -1.99
N CYS A 17 3.90 -16.24 -2.44
CA CYS A 17 4.62 -16.58 -3.67
C CYS A 17 5.63 -17.71 -3.48
N GLY A 18 6.25 -17.81 -2.29
CA GLY A 18 7.30 -18.76 -1.94
C GLY A 18 6.82 -20.05 -1.27
N GLU A 19 5.52 -20.35 -1.25
CA GLU A 19 5.04 -21.69 -0.89
C GLU A 19 5.51 -22.70 -1.97
N GLU A 20 6.75 -23.18 -1.81
CA GLU A 20 7.46 -24.22 -2.59
C GLU A 20 6.86 -25.62 -2.38
N ASP A 21 5.54 -25.76 -2.30
CA ASP A 21 4.95 -27.05 -2.61
C ASP A 21 5.19 -27.25 -4.12
N GLU A 22 6.25 -27.97 -4.51
CA GLU A 22 6.61 -28.31 -5.92
C GLU A 22 5.40 -28.86 -6.73
N LYS A 23 4.35 -29.31 -6.03
CA LYS A 23 3.11 -29.84 -6.59
C LYS A 23 1.96 -28.82 -6.74
N LYS A 24 2.08 -27.59 -6.23
CA LYS A 24 1.00 -26.58 -6.24
C LYS A 24 1.40 -25.30 -6.96
N LYS A 25 1.43 -25.37 -8.29
CA LYS A 25 1.35 -24.15 -9.12
C LYS A 25 0.04 -23.43 -8.80
N THR A 26 0.14 -22.25 -8.18
CA THR A 26 -1.03 -21.43 -7.83
C THR A 26 -0.85 -20.03 -8.40
N SER A 27 -1.89 -19.51 -9.05
CA SER A 27 -1.88 -18.14 -9.55
C SER A 27 -2.18 -17.17 -8.41
N ILE A 28 -1.28 -16.19 -8.23
CA ILE A 28 -1.47 -15.11 -7.27
C ILE A 28 -2.08 -13.89 -7.99
N TRP A 29 -3.23 -13.45 -7.51
CA TRP A 29 -3.94 -12.29 -8.02
C TRP A 29 -3.57 -11.06 -7.22
N ILE A 30 -2.94 -10.08 -7.88
CA ILE A 30 -2.63 -8.77 -7.30
C ILE A 30 -3.49 -7.71 -7.98
N THR A 31 -4.16 -6.88 -7.17
CA THR A 31 -4.97 -5.76 -7.69
C THR A 31 -4.57 -4.46 -7.02
N MET A 32 -4.58 -3.38 -7.80
CA MET A 32 -4.29 -2.02 -7.35
C MET A 32 -5.48 -1.12 -7.66
N LYS A 33 -5.96 -0.38 -6.66
CA LYS A 33 -7.12 0.52 -6.82
C LYS A 33 -6.83 1.89 -6.21
N LYS A 34 -7.12 2.95 -6.97
CA LYS A 34 -7.11 4.33 -6.46
C LYS A 34 -8.30 4.54 -5.50
N VAL A 35 -8.04 4.97 -4.28
CA VAL A 35 -9.06 5.20 -3.24
C VAL A 35 -8.91 6.60 -2.68
N LYS A 36 -10.03 7.27 -2.36
CA LYS A 36 -10.03 8.57 -1.68
C LYS A 36 -9.53 8.38 -0.24
N ARG A 37 -8.57 9.20 0.20
CA ARG A 37 -8.00 9.14 1.55
C ARG A 37 -9.04 9.36 2.64
N SER A 38 -10.07 10.18 2.37
CA SER A 38 -11.19 10.40 3.30
C SER A 38 -12.02 9.14 3.60
N ALA A 39 -11.97 8.12 2.72
CA ALA A 39 -12.65 6.85 2.95
C ALA A 39 -11.86 5.89 3.85
N VAL A 40 -10.58 6.18 4.09
CA VAL A 40 -9.68 5.36 4.91
C VAL A 40 -9.67 5.92 6.33
N LYS A 41 -10.64 5.50 7.15
CA LYS A 41 -10.97 6.16 8.42
C LYS A 41 -9.87 6.12 9.51
N ASN A 42 -8.85 5.26 9.41
CA ASN A 42 -8.01 4.91 10.57
C ASN A 42 -6.48 4.93 10.39
N VAL A 43 -5.91 5.46 9.30
CA VAL A 43 -4.47 5.26 9.03
C VAL A 43 -3.59 6.47 9.34
N ILE A 44 -4.15 7.66 9.59
CA ILE A 44 -3.34 8.86 9.84
C ILE A 44 -3.79 9.49 11.15
N PRO A 45 -2.88 9.71 12.12
CA PRO A 45 -3.18 10.59 13.23
C PRO A 45 -3.55 11.94 12.63
N LYS A 46 -4.78 12.40 12.90
CA LYS A 46 -5.17 13.78 12.63
C LYS A 46 -4.08 14.64 13.27
N LYS A 47 -3.26 15.31 12.46
CA LYS A 47 -2.38 16.37 12.95
C LYS A 47 -3.33 17.42 13.51
N GLU A 48 -3.51 17.42 14.83
CA GLU A 48 -4.17 18.49 15.55
C GLU A 48 -3.45 19.80 15.27
N ASN A 49 -4.24 20.87 15.29
CA ASN A 49 -3.84 22.26 15.15
C ASN A 49 -2.44 22.57 15.69
N SER A 50 -1.56 23.05 14.81
CA SER A 50 -0.47 23.94 15.21
C SER A 50 -0.51 25.18 14.32
N GLU A 51 -1.31 26.13 14.79
CA GLU A 51 -0.99 27.56 14.93
C GLU A 51 -0.58 28.40 13.71
N LYS A 52 -1.29 29.53 13.61
CA LYS A 52 -0.98 30.75 12.87
C LYS A 52 0.52 31.10 12.87
N LYS A 53 1.14 31.20 11.69
CA LYS A 53 2.06 32.31 11.39
C LYS A 53 2.32 32.47 9.88
N SER A 54 2.09 33.71 9.44
CA SER A 54 2.40 34.27 8.12
C SER A 54 3.87 34.13 7.75
N LYS A 55 4.16 33.68 6.51
CA LYS A 55 5.07 34.38 5.57
C LYS A 55 5.03 33.74 4.18
N ARG A 56 5.00 34.62 3.17
CA ARG A 56 5.04 34.34 1.72
C ARG A 56 6.17 33.39 1.36
N THR A 57 5.87 32.31 0.64
CA THR A 57 6.81 31.63 -0.27
C THR A 57 6.05 30.92 -1.39
N ASN A 58 6.74 30.84 -2.52
CA ASN A 58 6.32 30.44 -3.86
C ASN A 58 5.13 29.48 -3.99
N LYS A 59 4.33 29.82 -5.00
CA LYS A 59 3.30 29.02 -5.65
C LYS A 59 4.01 27.88 -6.42
N ASP A 60 4.49 26.88 -5.68
CA ASP A 60 4.97 25.64 -6.25
C ASP A 60 3.78 24.69 -6.36
N ASP A 61 3.38 24.38 -7.59
CA ASP A 61 2.24 23.52 -7.93
C ASP A 61 2.51 22.04 -7.62
N ASN A 62 3.38 21.75 -6.65
CA ASN A 62 3.57 20.43 -6.08
C ASN A 62 2.50 20.14 -5.02
N LYS A 63 1.22 20.29 -5.39
CA LYS A 63 0.08 19.74 -4.68
C LYS A 63 0.18 18.22 -4.79
N SER A 64 1.07 17.63 -3.97
CA SER A 64 1.06 16.20 -3.65
C SER A 64 -0.39 15.81 -3.48
N ASN A 65 -0.86 14.90 -4.33
CA ASN A 65 -2.25 14.50 -4.43
C ASN A 65 -2.61 13.62 -3.20
N LYS A 66 -2.38 14.14 -1.99
CA LYS A 66 -2.68 13.55 -0.68
C LYS A 66 -4.16 13.20 -0.54
N LYS A 67 -5.01 13.54 -1.51
CA LYS A 67 -6.42 13.17 -1.57
C LYS A 67 -6.63 11.69 -1.87
N PHE A 68 -5.64 10.99 -2.44
CA PHE A 68 -5.79 9.60 -2.84
C PHE A 68 -4.68 8.71 -2.26
N VAL A 69 -5.00 7.43 -2.10
CA VAL A 69 -4.08 6.36 -1.73
C VAL A 69 -4.28 5.18 -2.68
N CYS A 70 -3.27 4.32 -2.82
CA CYS A 70 -3.40 3.07 -3.56
C CYS A 70 -3.76 1.95 -2.58
N LEU A 71 -4.90 1.30 -2.80
CA LEU A 71 -5.23 0.04 -2.12
C LEU A 71 -4.69 -1.11 -2.95
N VAL A 72 -3.72 -1.82 -2.38
CA VAL A 72 -3.13 -3.03 -2.96
C VAL A 72 -3.73 -4.24 -2.28
N ARG A 73 -4.08 -5.28 -3.05
CA ARG A 73 -4.65 -6.53 -2.54
C ARG A 73 -3.98 -7.70 -3.22
N ALA A 74 -3.74 -8.77 -2.47
CA ALA A 74 -3.21 -10.02 -3.00
C ALA A 74 -4.00 -11.23 -2.47
N THR A 75 -4.16 -12.25 -3.31
CA THR A 75 -4.83 -13.52 -2.95
C THR A 75 -4.42 -14.65 -3.89
N ASP A 76 -4.43 -15.87 -3.39
CA ASP A 76 -4.28 -17.12 -4.15
C ASP A 76 -5.61 -17.63 -4.74
N GLY A 77 -6.68 -16.82 -4.66
CA GLY A 77 -8.04 -17.22 -5.05
C GLY A 77 -8.75 -18.11 -4.02
N LYS A 78 -8.09 -18.50 -2.93
CA LYS A 78 -8.65 -19.32 -1.85
C LYS A 78 -9.02 -18.44 -0.65
N LYS A 79 -8.67 -18.89 0.56
CA LYS A 79 -9.01 -18.23 1.82
C LYS A 79 -8.07 -17.06 2.15
N LYS A 80 -6.81 -17.08 1.69
CA LYS A 80 -5.82 -16.06 2.06
C LYS A 80 -5.99 -14.81 1.17
N LYS A 81 -6.41 -13.71 1.81
CA LYS A 81 -6.67 -12.41 1.17
C LYS A 81 -6.05 -11.30 2.02
N ILE A 82 -4.98 -10.69 1.54
CA ILE A 82 -4.23 -9.63 2.24
C ILE A 82 -4.35 -8.30 1.48
N SER A 83 -4.21 -7.18 2.17
CA SER A 83 -4.29 -5.85 1.56
C SER A 83 -3.50 -4.81 2.36
N THR A 84 -3.10 -3.74 1.69
CA THR A 84 -2.45 -2.57 2.31
C THR A 84 -2.83 -1.27 1.60
N HIS A 85 -2.70 -0.13 2.30
CA HIS A 85 -2.81 1.20 1.73
C HIS A 85 -1.42 1.82 1.55
N VAL A 86 -1.07 2.17 0.32
CA VAL A 86 0.21 2.78 -0.05
C VAL A 86 0.00 4.27 -0.33
N TYR A 87 0.81 5.12 0.32
CA TYR A 87 0.72 6.58 0.22
C TYR A 87 2.12 7.22 0.12
N ASP A 88 2.80 7.48 1.24
CA ASP A 88 4.03 8.32 1.26
C ASP A 88 5.29 7.53 0.84
N ASN A 89 5.28 6.21 0.95
CA ASN A 89 6.42 5.31 0.64
C ASN A 89 6.20 4.50 -0.65
N ALA A 90 5.49 5.04 -1.63
CA ALA A 90 5.09 4.31 -2.83
C ALA A 90 6.27 3.78 -3.65
N VAL A 91 7.36 4.54 -3.76
CA VAL A 91 8.56 4.12 -4.50
C VAL A 91 9.19 2.89 -3.87
N ASN A 92 9.52 2.93 -2.58
CA ASN A 92 10.10 1.80 -1.86
C ASN A 92 9.18 0.57 -1.91
N PHE A 93 7.89 0.76 -1.67
CA PHE A 93 6.91 -0.33 -1.76
C PHE A 93 6.89 -0.96 -3.17
N SER A 94 6.95 -0.16 -4.23
CA SER A 94 6.96 -0.67 -5.61
C SER A 94 8.22 -1.47 -5.94
N GLN A 95 9.37 -1.09 -5.37
CA GLN A 95 10.62 -1.83 -5.53
C GLN A 95 10.56 -3.19 -4.83
N GLU A 96 10.12 -3.22 -3.56
CA GLU A 96 9.95 -4.47 -2.81
C GLU A 96 8.96 -5.42 -3.50
N LEU A 97 7.83 -4.89 -3.97
CA LEU A 97 6.85 -5.65 -4.72
C LEU A 97 7.44 -6.23 -6.01
N SER A 98 8.22 -5.44 -6.75
CA SER A 98 8.86 -5.88 -7.99
C SER A 98 9.90 -6.98 -7.75
N ASN A 99 10.63 -6.92 -6.64
CA ASN A 99 11.62 -7.94 -6.28
C ASN A 99 10.95 -9.30 -6.04
N ILE A 100 9.81 -9.32 -5.33
CA ILE A 100 9.02 -10.54 -5.14
C ILE A 100 8.52 -11.10 -6.47
N MET A 101 8.06 -10.24 -7.39
CA MET A 101 7.52 -10.70 -8.69
C MET A 101 8.59 -11.22 -9.66
N ARG A 102 9.86 -10.88 -9.44
CA ARG A 102 10.99 -11.30 -10.28
C ARG A 102 11.73 -12.52 -9.75
N SER A 103 11.56 -12.81 -8.46
CA SER A 103 12.09 -14.01 -7.80
C SER A 103 11.32 -15.23 -8.26
#